data_AF-A0A7C3I3S7-F1
#
_entry.id   AF-A0A7C3I3S7-F1
#
_cell.length_a   1.000
_cell.length_b   1.000
_cell.length_c   1.000
_cell.angle_alpha   90.00
_cell.angle_beta   90.00
_cell.angle_gamma   90.00
#
_symmetry.space_group_name_H-M   'P 1'
#
loop_
_entity.id
_entity.type
_entity.pdbx_description
1 polymer ?
#
loop_
_entity_poly.entity_id
_entity_poly.type
_entity_poly.pdbx_seq_one_letter_code
_entity_poly.pdbx_strand_id
1 'polypeptide(L)'
;MAEYRWPEMGKRRVMGKPTNRIDGLAKASGRAKYSQDIKPAGTLYGAILTSPYAHAKVTAIDVSGAKSLKGVTAVKITSPVGT
;
A
#
# COMPACT_ATOMS: atom_id res chain seq x y z
N MET A 1 21.59 -28.30 24.75
CA MET A 1 21.20 -27.44 23.62
C MET A 1 22.01 -27.91 22.41
N ALA A 2 21.39 -28.38 21.34
CA ALA A 2 22.14 -28.92 20.20
C ALA A 2 22.99 -27.80 19.56
N GLU A 3 24.30 -28.01 19.42
CA GLU A 3 25.13 -27.14 18.61
C GLU A 3 24.71 -27.28 17.14
N TYR A 4 23.91 -26.34 16.65
CA TYR A 4 23.54 -26.30 15.25
C TYR A 4 24.59 -25.50 14.46
N ARG A 5 25.49 -26.21 13.78
CA ARG A 5 26.48 -25.60 12.88
C ARG A 5 26.11 -25.91 11.43
N TRP A 6 25.91 -24.86 10.63
CA TRP A 6 25.70 -25.01 9.19
C TRP A 6 26.94 -25.63 8.53
N PRO A 7 26.79 -26.46 7.47
CA PRO A 7 27.91 -26.93 6.68
C PRO A 7 28.76 -25.77 6.15
N GLU A 8 30.02 -26.02 5.84
CA GLU A 8 30.91 -25.04 5.18
C GLU A 8 30.25 -24.46 3.93
N MET A 9 30.47 -23.16 3.66
CA MET A 9 29.84 -22.42 2.55
C MET A 9 29.85 -23.18 1.22
N GLY A 10 31.00 -23.77 0.85
CA GLY A 10 31.15 -24.52 -0.40
C GLY A 10 30.33 -25.81 -0.49
N LYS A 11 29.93 -26.38 0.65
CA LYS A 11 29.13 -27.62 0.75
C LYS A 11 27.64 -27.35 0.91
N ARG A 12 27.22 -26.08 1.03
CA ARG A 12 25.81 -25.72 1.15
C ARG A 12 25.11 -25.94 -0.18
N ARG A 13 23.93 -26.56 -0.15
CA ARG A 13 23.16 -26.80 -1.39
C ARG A 13 22.55 -25.51 -1.95
N VAL A 14 21.96 -24.69 -1.09
CA VAL A 14 21.14 -23.53 -1.45
C VAL A 14 21.68 -22.22 -0.87
N MET A 15 21.99 -22.21 0.43
CA MET A 15 22.41 -20.98 1.11
C MET A 15 23.78 -20.50 0.64
N GLY A 16 23.88 -19.19 0.37
CA GLY A 16 25.12 -18.54 -0.09
C GLY A 16 25.40 -18.70 -1.58
N LYS A 17 24.50 -19.32 -2.35
CA LYS A 17 24.62 -19.42 -3.81
C LYS A 17 23.80 -18.35 -4.53
N PRO A 18 24.28 -17.84 -5.68
CA PRO A 18 23.47 -17.00 -6.55
C PRO A 18 22.34 -17.85 -7.14
N THR A 19 21.14 -17.67 -6.61
CA THR A 19 19.95 -18.41 -7.05
C THR A 19 18.90 -17.43 -7.52
N ASN A 20 18.12 -17.85 -8.52
CA ASN A 20 17.00 -17.04 -8.97
C ASN A 20 15.95 -16.97 -7.87
N ARG A 21 15.43 -15.77 -7.66
CA ARG A 21 14.31 -15.52 -6.78
C ARG A 21 13.05 -16.21 -7.32
N ILE A 22 12.36 -16.97 -6.49
CA ILE A 22 11.18 -17.78 -6.87
C ILE A 22 10.08 -16.91 -7.51
N ASP A 23 9.81 -15.73 -6.94
CA ASP A 23 8.85 -14.76 -7.46
C ASP A 23 9.47 -13.76 -8.46
N GLY A 24 10.74 -13.95 -8.83
CA GLY A 24 11.48 -13.02 -9.71
C GLY A 24 10.84 -12.89 -11.08
N LEU A 25 10.53 -14.01 -11.75
CA LEU A 25 9.93 -13.99 -13.08
C LEU A 25 8.54 -13.35 -13.07
N ALA A 26 7.69 -13.68 -12.08
CA ALA A 26 6.35 -13.11 -11.97
C ALA A 26 6.40 -11.58 -11.82
N LYS A 27 7.35 -11.07 -11.03
CA LYS A 27 7.53 -9.62 -10.82
C LYS A 27 8.12 -8.92 -12.03
N ALA A 28 9.16 -9.49 -12.65
CA ALA A 28 9.83 -8.90 -13.80
C ALA A 28 8.96 -8.87 -15.07
N SER A 29 8.01 -9.81 -15.19
CA SER A 29 7.11 -9.91 -16.36
C SER A 29 5.76 -9.21 -16.19
N GLY A 30 5.50 -8.55 -15.05
CA GLY A 30 4.20 -7.93 -14.76
C GLY A 30 3.06 -8.92 -14.51
N ARG A 31 3.37 -10.21 -14.29
CA ARG A 31 2.38 -11.26 -13.99
C ARG A 31 1.99 -11.29 -12.51
N ALA A 32 2.87 -10.82 -11.63
CA ALA A 32 2.56 -10.66 -10.21
C ALA A 32 1.42 -9.65 -10.04
N LYS A 33 0.39 -10.03 -9.28
CA LYS A 33 -0.73 -9.16 -8.94
C LYS A 33 -0.52 -8.54 -7.56
N TYR A 34 -0.76 -7.24 -7.47
CA TYR A 34 -0.73 -6.45 -6.24
C TYR A 34 -2.13 -5.92 -5.93
N SER A 35 -2.28 -5.32 -4.75
CA SER A 35 -3.60 -4.85 -4.26
C SER A 35 -4.33 -3.93 -5.24
N GLN A 36 -3.61 -3.13 -6.03
CA GLN A 36 -4.20 -2.22 -7.03
C GLN A 36 -4.64 -2.92 -8.33
N ASP A 37 -4.16 -4.14 -8.59
CA ASP A 37 -4.58 -4.92 -9.75
C ASP A 37 -5.92 -5.65 -9.50
N ILE A 38 -6.31 -5.79 -8.24
CA ILE A 38 -7.53 -6.46 -7.82
C ILE A 38 -8.68 -5.45 -7.88
N LYS A 39 -9.64 -5.67 -8.79
CA LYS A 39 -10.78 -4.77 -9.04
C LYS A 39 -12.12 -5.49 -8.87
N PRO A 40 -12.58 -5.76 -7.63
CA PRO A 40 -13.90 -6.32 -7.38
C PRO A 40 -15.02 -5.44 -7.94
N ALA A 41 -16.15 -6.05 -8.31
CA ALA A 41 -17.31 -5.30 -8.74
C ALA A 41 -17.80 -4.36 -7.61
N GLY A 42 -18.15 -3.12 -7.97
CA GLY A 42 -18.60 -2.11 -7.00
C GLY A 42 -17.49 -1.41 -6.21
N THR A 43 -16.21 -1.61 -6.55
CA THR A 43 -15.10 -0.89 -5.91
C THR A 43 -15.25 0.62 -6.06
N LEU A 44 -15.29 1.34 -4.93
CA LEU A 44 -15.21 2.80 -4.89
C LEU A 44 -13.75 3.26 -4.91
N TYR A 45 -13.49 4.35 -5.62
CA TYR A 45 -12.18 4.99 -5.65
C TYR A 45 -12.14 6.10 -4.60
N GLY A 46 -11.10 6.10 -3.75
CA GLY A 46 -10.90 7.10 -2.72
C GLY A 46 -9.84 8.13 -3.13
N ALA A 47 -10.07 9.38 -2.76
CA ALA A 47 -9.07 10.45 -2.81
C ALA A 47 -8.94 11.06 -1.40
N ILE A 48 -7.72 11.35 -0.99
CA ILE A 48 -7.42 11.92 0.34
C ILE A 48 -7.01 13.38 0.14
N LEU A 49 -7.72 14.28 0.82
CA LEU A 49 -7.33 15.69 0.93
C LEU A 49 -6.63 15.90 2.27
N THR A 50 -5.37 16.34 2.23
CA THR A 50 -4.55 16.59 3.43
C THR A 50 -4.35 18.08 3.65
N SER A 51 -3.99 18.46 4.89
CA SER A 51 -3.61 19.84 5.21
C SER A 51 -2.45 20.31 4.32
N PRO A 52 -2.50 21.51 3.73
CA PRO A 52 -1.36 22.10 3.03
C PRO A 52 -0.34 22.73 4.01
N TYR A 53 -0.70 22.84 5.29
CA TYR A 53 0.15 23.41 6.34
C TYR A 53 0.72 22.32 7.23
N ALA A 54 2.00 22.45 7.60
CA ALA A 54 2.68 21.53 8.51
C ALA A 54 2.06 21.52 9.91
N HIS A 55 1.55 22.67 10.38
CA HIS A 55 0.83 22.82 11.64
C HIS A 55 -0.23 23.91 11.51
N ALA A 56 -1.50 23.56 11.72
CA ALA A 56 -2.64 24.47 11.67
C ALA A 56 -3.80 23.88 12.47
N LYS A 57 -4.72 24.74 12.90
CA LYS A 57 -6.01 24.34 13.47
C LYS A 57 -7.07 24.40 12.38
N VAL A 58 -7.85 23.33 12.23
CA VAL A 58 -8.97 23.31 11.28
C VAL A 58 -10.10 24.18 11.82
N THR A 59 -10.35 25.33 11.19
CA THR A 59 -11.41 26.26 11.61
C THR A 59 -12.74 26.03 10.90
N ALA A 60 -12.70 25.49 9.68
CA ALA A 60 -13.88 25.16 8.88
C ALA A 60 -13.56 24.06 7.87
N ILE A 61 -14.58 23.29 7.48
CA ILE A 61 -14.51 22.31 6.40
C ILE A 61 -15.80 22.44 5.59
N ASP A 62 -15.69 22.76 4.31
CA ASP A 62 -16.81 22.73 3.37
C ASP A 62 -16.64 21.57 2.38
N VAL A 63 -17.63 20.68 2.37
CA VAL A 63 -17.69 19.50 1.49
C VAL A 63 -18.81 19.60 0.45
N SER A 64 -19.51 20.74 0.37
CA SER A 64 -20.65 20.96 -0.53
C SER A 64 -20.26 20.72 -2.00
N GLY A 65 -19.13 21.27 -2.42
CA GLY A 65 -18.58 21.07 -3.76
C GLY A 65 -18.27 19.61 -4.06
N ALA A 66 -17.65 18.88 -3.14
CA ALA A 66 -17.36 17.46 -3.34
C ALA A 66 -18.65 16.63 -3.44
N LYS A 67 -19.65 16.90 -2.60
CA LYS A 67 -20.93 16.17 -2.60
C LYS A 67 -21.79 16.42 -3.84
N SER A 68 -21.63 17.56 -4.53
CA SER A 68 -22.40 17.88 -5.73
C SER A 68 -21.82 17.27 -7.02
N LEU A 69 -20.59 16.75 -6.98
CA LEU A 69 -19.95 16.14 -8.15
C LEU A 69 -20.60 14.81 -8.50
N LYS A 70 -20.94 14.65 -9.79
CA LYS A 70 -21.39 13.37 -10.35
C LYS A 70 -20.30 12.31 -10.16
N GLY A 71 -20.67 11.18 -9.58
CA GLY A 71 -19.78 10.04 -9.32
C GLY A 71 -19.19 10.00 -7.91
N VAL A 72 -19.35 11.06 -7.10
CA VAL A 72 -18.99 11.00 -5.68
C VAL A 72 -20.04 10.18 -4.94
N THR A 73 -19.61 9.05 -4.37
CA THR A 73 -20.50 8.17 -3.60
C THR A 73 -20.57 8.57 -2.12
N ALA A 74 -19.47 9.05 -1.55
CA ALA A 74 -19.41 9.47 -0.15
C ALA A 74 -18.27 10.49 0.07
N VAL A 75 -18.44 11.34 1.10
CA VAL A 75 -17.38 12.21 1.63
C VAL A 75 -17.28 11.97 3.14
N LYS A 76 -16.08 11.62 3.62
CA LYS A 76 -15.82 11.32 5.04
C LYS A 76 -14.79 12.29 5.60
N ILE A 77 -15.16 12.97 6.68
CA ILE A 77 -14.25 13.81 7.47
C ILE A 77 -13.59 12.92 8.52
N THR A 78 -12.25 12.87 8.52
CA THR A 78 -11.44 12.11 9.49
C THR A 78 -10.93 12.99 10.63
N SER A 79 -10.58 14.25 10.33
CA SER A 79 -10.13 15.24 11.31
C SER A 79 -11.17 16.36 11.38
N PRO A 80 -11.98 16.45 12.45
CA PRO A 80 -13.04 17.43 12.55
C PRO A 80 -12.51 18.84 12.80
N VAL A 81 -13.36 19.84 12.59
CA VAL A 81 -13.12 21.23 12.98
C VAL A 81 -12.73 21.30 14.46
N GLY A 82 -11.67 22.04 14.77
CA GLY A 82 -11.14 22.21 16.11
C GLY A 82 -9.91 21.35 16.44
N THR A 83 -9.58 20.37 15.59
CA THR A 83 -8.29 19.66 15.61
C THR A 83 -7.18 20.57 15.11
#